data_AF-A0A7J6P8E7-F1
#
_entry.id   AF-A0A7J6P8E7-F1
#
_cell.length_a   1.000
_cell.length_b   1.000
_cell.length_c   1.000
_cell.angle_alpha   90.00
_cell.angle_beta   90.00
_cell.angle_gamma   90.00
#
_symmetry.space_group_name_H-M   'P 1'
#
loop_
_entity.id
_entity.type
_entity.pdbx_description
1 polymer ?
#
loop_
_entity_poly.entity_id
_entity_poly.type
_entity_poly.pdbx_seq_one_letter_code
_entity_poly.pdbx_strand_id
1 'polypeptide(L)'
;MGDPASALLDALDAANGFTDNFIGSEIPIDLKGVLFVATANIFENIPPALANRFDVVRIAGFVRKEQVRIGREYVIPERAVVRVCEGEKDLPMRVTAGNLETWLGLPTYPESRGRRSDANFAGASVIGLGWTEAGGTVLEVECLSSADWLITGRVGTTLQETVRIAASWSKIASPMHVCIGPDISARKDGPSLGVALAALFLAHRRGWALPSRIGFTGAITLNGRVERVGGIREKVVAASLEGLDTVVLPSGNKRDWEGIPEELREGLEAIFVEHLNELEVLLEGWVGV
;
A
#
# COMPACT_ATOMS: atom_id res chain seq x y z
N MET A 1 -15.99 -22.09 -26.89
CA MET A 1 -15.04 -20.98 -26.69
C MET A 1 -13.88 -21.52 -25.89
N GLY A 2 -12.65 -21.44 -26.41
CA GLY A 2 -11.46 -21.92 -25.70
C GLY A 2 -11.09 -20.98 -24.56
N ASP A 3 -10.52 -21.54 -23.49
CA ASP A 3 -9.94 -20.75 -22.40
C ASP A 3 -8.68 -20.04 -22.91
N PRO A 4 -8.60 -18.69 -22.85
CA PRO A 4 -7.43 -17.94 -23.30
C PRO A 4 -6.16 -18.33 -22.53
N ALA A 5 -6.25 -18.82 -21.28
CA ALA A 5 -5.09 -19.32 -20.55
C ALA A 5 -4.49 -20.58 -21.21
N SER A 6 -5.34 -21.47 -21.73
CA SER A 6 -4.90 -22.66 -22.46
C SER A 6 -4.21 -22.32 -23.77
N ALA A 7 -4.73 -21.34 -24.53
CA ALA A 7 -4.07 -20.89 -25.75
C ALA A 7 -2.68 -20.30 -25.50
N LEU A 8 -2.50 -19.60 -24.36
CA LEU A 8 -1.20 -19.07 -23.97
C LEU A 8 -0.23 -20.18 -23.54
N LEU A 9 -0.73 -21.22 -22.85
CA LEU A 9 0.07 -22.42 -22.53
C LEU A 9 0.52 -23.13 -23.80
N ASP A 10 -0.37 -23.31 -24.77
CA ASP A 10 -0.04 -23.92 -26.05
C ASP A 10 1.05 -23.14 -26.78
N ALA A 11 1.05 -21.80 -26.71
CA ALA A 11 2.09 -20.96 -27.29
C ALA A 11 3.43 -21.04 -26.54
N LEU A 12 3.41 -21.08 -25.19
CA LEU A 12 4.62 -21.17 -24.37
C LEU A 12 5.28 -22.55 -24.45
N ASP A 13 4.48 -23.60 -24.51
CA ASP A 13 4.93 -25.00 -24.56
C ASP A 13 5.09 -25.51 -26.02
N ALA A 14 4.97 -24.63 -27.03
CA ALA A 14 4.98 -24.94 -28.46
C ALA A 14 6.32 -25.51 -28.98
N ALA A 15 6.69 -26.72 -28.58
CA ALA A 15 7.90 -27.41 -29.03
C ALA A 15 7.84 -27.79 -30.53
N ASN A 16 6.63 -28.05 -31.06
CA ASN A 16 6.37 -28.52 -32.42
C ASN A 16 5.66 -27.47 -33.31
N GLY A 17 5.63 -26.21 -32.88
CA GLY A 17 4.95 -25.11 -33.58
C GLY A 17 3.56 -24.81 -33.02
N PHE A 18 3.19 -23.53 -33.04
CA PHE A 18 1.91 -23.01 -32.60
C PHE A 18 0.93 -22.95 -33.78
N THR A 19 -0.30 -23.42 -33.59
CA THR A 19 -1.34 -23.36 -34.62
C THR A 19 -2.37 -22.30 -34.27
N ASP A 20 -2.64 -21.43 -35.23
CA ASP A 20 -3.66 -20.38 -35.10
C ASP A 20 -4.90 -20.73 -35.93
N ASN A 21 -6.08 -20.34 -35.44
CA ASN A 21 -7.36 -20.66 -36.09
C ASN A 21 -7.57 -19.91 -37.40
N PHE A 22 -7.00 -18.71 -37.55
CA PHE A 22 -7.12 -17.89 -38.75
C PHE A 22 -6.12 -18.32 -39.83
N ILE A 23 -4.87 -18.59 -39.43
CA ILE A 23 -3.82 -19.05 -40.35
C ILE A 23 -4.05 -20.51 -40.77
N GLY A 24 -4.76 -21.29 -39.94
CA GLY A 24 -5.07 -22.68 -40.18
C GLY A 24 -4.00 -23.62 -39.64
N SER A 25 -4.39 -24.85 -39.29
CA SER A 25 -3.50 -25.85 -38.68
C SER A 25 -2.44 -26.41 -39.63
N GLU A 26 -2.51 -26.10 -40.93
CA GLU A 26 -1.58 -26.59 -41.95
C GLU A 26 -0.26 -25.81 -41.99
N ILE A 27 -0.22 -24.61 -41.39
CA ILE A 27 0.96 -23.75 -41.37
C ILE A 27 1.36 -23.51 -39.90
N PRO A 28 2.16 -24.39 -39.29
CA PRO A 28 2.61 -24.19 -37.91
C PRO A 28 3.54 -22.98 -37.81
N ILE A 29 3.28 -22.13 -36.83
CA ILE A 29 4.10 -20.95 -36.52
C ILE A 29 5.23 -21.39 -35.60
N ASP A 30 6.47 -21.20 -36.03
CA ASP A 30 7.63 -21.47 -35.17
C ASP A 30 7.85 -20.31 -34.20
N LEU A 31 7.69 -20.58 -32.91
CA LEU A 31 7.96 -19.63 -31.82
C LEU A 31 9.33 -19.88 -31.16
N LYS A 32 10.15 -20.78 -31.71
CA LYS A 32 11.51 -21.01 -31.21
C LYS A 32 12.35 -19.75 -31.39
N GLY A 33 12.98 -19.30 -30.30
CA GLY A 33 13.78 -18.07 -30.27
C GLY A 33 13.00 -16.80 -29.94
N VAL A 34 11.68 -16.89 -29.71
CA VAL A 34 10.88 -15.77 -29.19
C VAL A 34 11.11 -15.64 -27.68
N LEU A 35 11.47 -14.44 -27.22
CA LEU A 35 11.52 -14.11 -25.80
C LEU A 35 10.14 -13.64 -25.33
N PHE A 36 9.54 -14.38 -24.41
CA PHE A 36 8.28 -13.98 -23.77
C PHE A 36 8.56 -13.15 -22.52
N VAL A 37 7.97 -11.95 -22.47
CA VAL A 37 7.98 -11.08 -21.29
C VAL A 37 6.53 -10.78 -20.92
N ALA A 38 6.14 -11.11 -19.70
CA ALA A 38 4.79 -10.86 -19.17
C ALA A 38 4.85 -9.90 -17.98
N THR A 39 3.81 -9.08 -17.84
CA THR A 39 3.67 -8.14 -16.73
C THR A 39 2.37 -8.40 -15.98
N ALA A 40 2.41 -8.37 -14.64
CA ALA A 40 1.24 -8.48 -13.80
C ALA A 40 1.38 -7.58 -12.57
N ASN A 41 0.28 -6.97 -12.12
CA ASN A 41 0.25 -6.16 -10.91
C ASN A 41 0.10 -7.03 -9.65
N ILE A 42 -0.68 -8.12 -9.73
CA ILE A 42 -0.96 -9.04 -8.63
C ILE A 42 -0.60 -10.45 -9.11
N PHE A 43 0.43 -11.04 -8.51
CA PHE A 43 0.91 -12.36 -8.89
C PHE A 43 -0.07 -13.47 -8.50
N GLU A 44 -0.76 -13.29 -7.38
CA GLU A 44 -1.68 -14.25 -6.77
C GLU A 44 -2.92 -14.50 -7.64
N ASN A 45 -3.22 -13.60 -8.59
CA ASN A 45 -4.33 -13.74 -9.54
C ASN A 45 -3.95 -14.54 -10.79
N ILE A 46 -2.67 -14.93 -10.95
CA ILE A 46 -2.20 -15.64 -12.13
C ILE A 46 -2.43 -17.15 -11.96
N PRO A 47 -3.01 -17.86 -12.95
CA PRO A 47 -3.15 -19.30 -12.91
C PRO A 47 -1.79 -20.01 -12.67
N PRO A 48 -1.71 -20.98 -11.73
CA PRO A 48 -0.44 -21.66 -11.43
C PRO A 48 0.21 -22.33 -12.64
N ALA A 49 -0.61 -22.83 -13.58
CA ALA A 49 -0.11 -23.43 -14.81
C ALA A 49 0.77 -22.46 -15.60
N LEU A 50 0.35 -21.19 -15.72
CA LEU A 50 1.09 -20.13 -16.39
C LEU A 50 2.26 -19.64 -15.53
N ALA A 51 2.02 -19.37 -14.25
CA ALA A 51 3.03 -18.83 -13.34
C ALA A 51 4.31 -19.70 -13.30
N ASN A 52 4.16 -21.03 -13.37
CA ASN A 52 5.28 -21.97 -13.35
C ASN A 52 6.16 -21.96 -14.61
N ARG A 53 5.79 -21.24 -15.69
CA ARG A 53 6.59 -21.11 -16.92
C ARG A 53 7.40 -19.81 -17.00
N PHE A 54 7.26 -18.93 -15.99
CA PHE A 54 7.97 -17.66 -15.96
C PHE A 54 8.88 -17.58 -14.73
N ASP A 55 10.05 -16.99 -14.92
CA ASP A 55 10.87 -16.49 -13.82
C ASP A 55 10.26 -15.18 -13.31
N VAL A 56 9.96 -15.13 -12.01
CA VAL A 56 9.24 -14.01 -11.41
C VAL A 56 10.22 -12.96 -10.89
N VAL A 57 10.22 -11.79 -11.52
CA VAL A 57 10.93 -10.60 -11.04
C VAL A 57 9.93 -9.63 -10.42
N ARG A 58 10.01 -9.43 -9.10
CA ARG A 58 9.15 -8.45 -8.40
C ARG A 58 9.78 -7.05 -8.48
N ILE A 59 9.05 -6.12 -9.09
CA ILE A 59 9.45 -4.71 -9.19
C ILE A 59 8.69 -3.93 -8.12
N ALA A 60 9.43 -3.32 -7.19
CA ALA A 60 8.86 -2.45 -6.17
C ALA A 60 8.63 -1.03 -6.72
N GLY A 61 7.75 -0.28 -6.06
CA GLY A 61 7.55 1.14 -6.36
C GLY A 61 8.80 1.99 -6.05
N PHE A 62 8.82 3.19 -6.62
CA PHE A 62 9.92 4.14 -6.49
C PHE A 62 9.80 5.00 -5.23
N VAL A 63 10.92 5.28 -4.56
CA VAL A 63 10.95 6.29 -3.50
C VAL A 63 11.05 7.70 -4.05
N ARG A 64 10.80 8.71 -3.21
CA ARG A 64 10.71 10.11 -3.66
C ARG A 64 11.96 10.58 -4.42
N LYS A 65 13.16 10.20 -3.98
CA LYS A 65 14.42 10.54 -4.68
C LYS A 65 14.47 9.93 -6.09
N GLU A 66 14.05 8.67 -6.23
CA GLU A 66 13.97 7.99 -7.52
C GLU A 66 12.87 8.58 -8.41
N GLN A 67 11.69 8.88 -7.85
CA GLN A 67 10.60 9.54 -8.57
C GLN A 67 11.05 10.90 -9.14
N VAL A 68 11.79 11.70 -8.36
CA VAL A 68 12.36 12.97 -8.82
C VAL A 68 13.38 12.74 -9.94
N ARG A 69 14.26 11.74 -9.81
CA ARG A 69 15.23 11.39 -10.85
C ARG A 69 14.53 10.97 -12.15
N ILE A 70 13.56 10.05 -12.06
CA ILE A 70 12.77 9.55 -13.20
C ILE A 70 12.00 10.70 -13.86
N GLY A 71 11.38 11.56 -13.05
CA GLY A 71 10.67 12.74 -13.52
C GLY A 71 11.59 13.66 -14.33
N ARG A 72 12.81 13.90 -13.84
CA ARG A 72 13.80 14.76 -14.50
C ARG A 72 14.41 14.15 -15.75
N GLU A 73 14.73 12.86 -15.73
CA GLU A 73 15.48 12.17 -16.78
C GLU A 73 14.60 11.66 -17.92
N TYR A 74 13.34 11.31 -17.64
CA TYR A 74 12.45 10.65 -18.61
C TYR A 74 11.13 11.40 -18.82
N VAL A 75 10.35 11.64 -17.76
CA VAL A 75 8.98 12.15 -17.89
C VAL A 75 8.93 13.59 -18.44
N ILE A 76 9.74 14.49 -17.88
CA ILE A 76 9.81 15.90 -18.33
C ILE A 76 10.34 15.97 -19.78
N PRO A 77 11.45 15.32 -20.15
CA PRO A 77 11.92 15.28 -21.53
C PRO A 77 10.90 14.72 -22.52
N GLU A 78 10.22 13.62 -22.19
CA GLU A 78 9.18 13.04 -23.04
C GLU A 78 8.05 14.04 -23.31
N ARG A 79 7.57 14.72 -22.26
CA ARG A 79 6.52 15.75 -22.41
C ARG A 79 7.00 16.96 -23.22
N ALA A 80 8.27 17.32 -23.12
CA ALA A 80 8.88 18.36 -23.94
C ALA A 80 8.90 17.98 -25.43
N VAL A 81 9.27 16.73 -25.75
CA VAL A 81 9.26 16.23 -27.14
C VAL A 81 7.86 16.27 -27.74
N VAL A 82 6.83 15.83 -27.01
CA VAL A 82 5.43 15.88 -27.48
C VAL A 82 5.04 17.31 -27.90
N ARG A 83 5.38 18.32 -27.08
CA ARG A 83 5.05 19.73 -27.37
C ARG A 83 5.80 20.30 -28.57
N VAL A 84 7.04 19.88 -28.77
CA VAL A 84 7.82 20.26 -29.97
C VAL A 84 7.15 19.66 -31.21
N CYS A 85 6.75 18.39 -31.16
CA CYS A 85 6.06 17.72 -32.26
C CYS A 85 4.67 18.34 -32.57
N GLU A 86 3.98 18.83 -31.54
CA GLU A 86 2.69 19.55 -31.68
C GLU A 86 2.86 21.01 -32.13
N GLY A 87 4.09 21.51 -32.25
CA GLY A 87 4.39 22.89 -32.66
C GLY A 87 4.07 23.94 -31.59
N GLU A 88 3.90 23.54 -30.34
CA GLU A 88 3.59 24.46 -29.25
C GLU A 88 4.78 25.34 -28.87
N LYS A 89 6.01 24.78 -28.91
CA LYS A 89 7.25 25.45 -28.46
C LYS A 89 8.52 24.78 -29.01
N ASP A 90 9.56 25.59 -29.22
CA ASP A 90 10.91 25.13 -29.60
C ASP A 90 11.83 24.84 -28.41
N LEU A 91 12.89 24.05 -28.65
CA LEU A 91 13.96 23.79 -27.68
C LEU A 91 15.00 24.94 -27.65
N PRO A 92 15.65 25.20 -26.50
CA PRO A 92 15.52 24.49 -25.22
C PRO A 92 14.35 24.99 -24.37
N MET A 93 13.65 24.04 -23.75
CA MET A 93 12.55 24.33 -22.83
C MET A 93 13.03 24.34 -21.38
N ARG A 94 12.71 25.41 -20.64
CA ARG A 94 13.02 25.51 -19.21
C ARG A 94 11.79 25.18 -18.37
N VAL A 95 11.84 24.07 -17.64
CA VAL A 95 10.83 23.65 -16.65
C VAL A 95 11.29 24.07 -15.25
N THR A 96 10.39 24.66 -14.48
CA THR A 96 10.59 25.17 -13.12
C THR A 96 9.37 24.84 -12.27
N ALA A 97 9.51 24.86 -10.94
CA ALA A 97 8.35 24.65 -10.05
C ALA A 97 7.19 25.62 -10.36
N GLY A 98 7.51 26.89 -10.68
CA GLY A 98 6.50 27.92 -10.95
C GLY A 98 5.80 27.82 -12.31
N ASN A 99 6.30 26.99 -13.24
CA ASN A 99 5.62 26.77 -14.52
C ASN A 99 5.16 25.32 -14.71
N LEU A 100 5.34 24.45 -13.69
CA LEU A 100 5.07 23.01 -13.77
C LEU A 100 3.61 22.70 -14.13
N GLU A 101 2.67 23.49 -13.61
CA GLU A 101 1.24 23.35 -13.92
C GLU A 101 0.95 23.57 -15.41
N THR A 102 1.73 24.43 -16.08
CA THR A 102 1.62 24.61 -17.53
C THR A 102 2.05 23.36 -18.29
N TRP A 103 2.83 22.45 -17.69
CA TRP A 103 3.29 21.21 -18.32
C TRP A 103 2.45 19.99 -17.96
N LEU A 104 2.05 19.88 -16.69
CA LEU A 104 1.38 18.71 -16.14
C LEU A 104 -0.12 18.92 -15.88
N GLY A 105 -0.62 20.16 -16.06
CA GLY A 105 -1.96 20.55 -15.65
C GLY A 105 -2.03 20.89 -14.15
N LEU A 106 -3.25 21.13 -13.67
CA LEU A 106 -3.48 21.39 -12.25
C LEU A 106 -3.04 20.18 -11.40
N PRO A 107 -2.48 20.40 -10.20
CA PRO A 107 -2.15 19.32 -9.28
C PRO A 107 -3.37 18.42 -9.03
N THR A 108 -3.28 17.16 -9.45
CA THR A 108 -4.37 16.19 -9.29
C THR A 108 -4.53 15.75 -7.83
N TYR A 109 -3.42 15.74 -7.09
CA TYR A 109 -3.39 15.41 -5.67
C TYR A 109 -3.03 16.69 -4.90
N PRO A 110 -3.94 17.23 -4.07
CA PRO A 110 -3.55 18.29 -3.16
C PRO A 110 -2.44 17.78 -2.25
N GLU A 111 -1.49 18.64 -1.85
CA GLU A 111 -0.45 18.25 -0.90
C GLU A 111 -1.11 17.64 0.36
N SER A 112 -0.92 16.34 0.57
CA SER A 112 -1.37 15.64 1.78
C SER A 112 -0.57 16.09 3.01
N ARG A 113 0.57 16.75 2.80
CA ARG A 113 1.36 17.44 3.83
C ARG A 113 0.58 18.65 4.36
N GLY A 114 -0.19 18.43 5.41
CA GLY A 114 -0.72 19.52 6.25
C GLY A 114 -2.21 19.46 6.55
N ARG A 115 -2.98 18.55 5.92
CA ARG A 115 -4.35 18.23 6.38
C ARG A 115 -4.33 17.07 7.37
N ARG A 116 -3.61 17.22 8.47
CA ARG A 116 -3.86 16.37 9.64
C ARG A 116 -4.15 17.34 10.76
N SER A 117 -5.41 17.76 10.81
CA SER A 117 -5.87 18.74 11.76
C SER A 117 -5.69 18.18 13.16
N ASP A 118 -4.95 18.88 14.00
CA ASP A 118 -4.96 18.77 15.47
C ASP A 118 -6.33 19.17 16.08
N ALA A 119 -7.41 19.07 15.30
CA ALA A 119 -8.74 19.44 15.70
C ALA A 119 -9.30 18.35 16.60
N ASN A 120 -9.81 18.77 17.76
CA ASN A 120 -10.57 17.96 18.70
C ASN A 120 -11.79 17.32 18.00
N PHE A 121 -11.60 16.14 17.41
CA PHE A 121 -12.69 15.28 16.99
C PHE A 121 -13.30 14.62 18.22
N ALA A 122 -14.61 14.37 18.20
CA ALA A 122 -15.31 13.60 19.24
C ALA A 122 -14.97 12.08 19.20
N GLY A 123 -13.84 11.72 18.60
CA GLY A 123 -13.39 10.37 18.30
C GLY A 123 -11.87 10.27 18.28
N ALA A 124 -11.37 9.08 18.02
CA ALA A 124 -9.95 8.84 17.82
C ALA A 124 -9.66 8.61 16.34
N SER A 125 -8.46 8.99 15.90
CA SER A 125 -7.92 8.66 14.58
C SER A 125 -6.49 8.18 14.74
N VAL A 126 -6.10 7.20 13.93
CA VAL A 126 -4.73 6.68 13.84
C VAL A 126 -4.39 6.38 12.40
N ILE A 127 -3.09 6.27 12.13
CA ILE A 127 -2.61 5.90 10.80
C ILE A 127 -2.20 4.42 10.78
N GLY A 128 -2.91 3.61 9.99
CA GLY A 128 -2.56 2.22 9.73
C GLY A 128 -1.76 2.05 8.44
N LEU A 129 -0.80 1.13 8.42
CA LEU A 129 -0.11 0.75 7.19
C LEU A 129 -0.77 -0.50 6.59
N GLY A 130 -1.37 -0.31 5.43
CA GLY A 130 -2.11 -1.33 4.69
C GLY A 130 -1.37 -1.79 3.43
N TRP A 131 -1.97 -2.77 2.78
CA TRP A 131 -1.59 -3.20 1.44
C TRP A 131 -2.88 -3.33 0.62
N THR A 132 -2.84 -2.80 -0.60
CA THR A 132 -3.88 -2.96 -1.61
C THR A 132 -3.28 -3.57 -2.86
N GLU A 133 -4.13 -3.88 -3.84
CA GLU A 133 -3.72 -4.32 -5.17
C GLU A 133 -2.76 -3.36 -5.89
N ALA A 134 -2.78 -2.07 -5.51
CA ALA A 134 -1.87 -1.05 -6.03
C ALA A 134 -0.54 -0.95 -5.25
N GLY A 135 -0.37 -1.74 -4.19
CA GLY A 135 0.83 -1.76 -3.35
C GLY A 135 0.58 -1.30 -1.91
N GLY A 136 1.67 -0.93 -1.24
CA GLY A 136 1.61 -0.40 0.13
C GLY A 136 0.86 0.92 0.18
N THR A 137 0.03 1.10 1.20
CA THR A 137 -0.77 2.32 1.38
C THR A 137 -0.84 2.73 2.84
N VAL A 138 -1.06 4.02 3.06
CA VAL A 138 -1.33 4.60 4.38
C VAL A 138 -2.83 4.80 4.50
N LEU A 139 -3.43 4.23 5.54
CA LEU A 139 -4.86 4.26 5.78
C LEU A 139 -5.12 5.05 7.05
N GLU A 140 -5.95 6.07 6.95
CA GLU A 140 -6.52 6.70 8.14
C GLU A 140 -7.61 5.79 8.71
N VAL A 141 -7.56 5.51 10.00
CA VAL A 141 -8.56 4.69 10.70
C VAL A 141 -9.13 5.52 11.83
N GLU A 142 -10.44 5.68 11.82
CA GLU A 142 -11.16 6.51 12.79
C GLU A 142 -12.28 5.72 13.45
N CYS A 143 -12.64 6.13 14.67
CA CYS A 143 -13.81 5.58 15.34
C CYS A 143 -14.61 6.61 16.16
N LEU A 144 -15.92 6.39 16.19
CA LEU A 144 -16.88 7.14 17.00
C LEU A 144 -17.84 6.19 17.71
N SER A 145 -18.35 6.61 18.86
CA SER A 145 -19.43 5.90 19.55
C SER A 145 -20.67 5.82 18.66
N SER A 146 -21.33 4.67 18.65
CA SER A 146 -22.49 4.41 17.81
C SER A 146 -23.56 3.63 18.58
N ALA A 147 -24.79 3.63 18.06
CA ALA A 147 -25.87 2.78 18.57
C ALA A 147 -25.59 1.29 18.27
N ASP A 148 -25.01 1.02 17.10
CA ASP A 148 -24.68 -0.32 16.60
C ASP A 148 -23.22 -0.42 16.18
N TRP A 149 -22.70 -1.65 16.10
CA TRP A 149 -21.37 -1.90 15.57
C TRP A 149 -21.37 -1.77 14.05
N LEU A 150 -20.76 -0.70 13.56
CA LEU A 150 -20.65 -0.41 12.13
C LEU A 150 -19.19 -0.44 11.73
N ILE A 151 -18.87 -1.13 10.64
CA ILE A 151 -17.53 -1.16 10.08
C ILE A 151 -17.62 -0.76 8.61
N THR A 152 -17.04 0.39 8.26
CA THR A 152 -17.09 0.98 6.91
C THR A 152 -15.70 1.08 6.30
N GLY A 153 -15.63 1.25 4.97
CA GLY A 153 -14.36 1.30 4.23
C GLY A 153 -14.10 0.15 3.25
N ARG A 154 -15.15 -0.58 2.82
CA ARG A 154 -15.08 -1.76 1.93
C ARG A 154 -14.15 -2.84 2.50
N VAL A 155 -14.39 -3.19 3.76
CA VAL A 155 -13.58 -4.15 4.52
C VAL A 155 -14.02 -5.60 4.30
N GLY A 156 -13.06 -6.51 4.18
CA GLY A 156 -13.35 -7.95 4.13
C GLY A 156 -13.51 -8.59 5.50
N THR A 157 -13.77 -9.90 5.52
CA THR A 157 -14.17 -10.64 6.73
C THR A 157 -13.04 -10.73 7.75
N THR A 158 -11.80 -10.95 7.32
CA THR A 158 -10.64 -11.03 8.21
C THR A 158 -10.39 -9.71 8.93
N LEU A 159 -10.55 -8.58 8.22
CA LEU A 159 -10.41 -7.27 8.84
C LEU A 159 -11.56 -6.96 9.80
N GLN A 160 -12.80 -7.39 9.50
CA GLN A 160 -13.92 -7.30 10.44
C GLN A 160 -13.67 -8.08 11.73
N GLU A 161 -13.12 -9.29 11.66
CA GLU A 161 -12.70 -10.07 12.83
C GLU A 161 -11.59 -9.36 13.61
N THR A 162 -10.62 -8.77 12.91
CA THR A 162 -9.51 -8.02 13.53
C THR A 162 -10.02 -6.84 14.36
N VAL A 163 -11.04 -6.12 13.88
CA VAL A 163 -11.72 -5.05 14.65
C VAL A 163 -12.29 -5.61 15.95
N ARG A 164 -12.93 -6.78 15.92
CA ARG A 164 -13.51 -7.41 17.12
C ARG A 164 -12.45 -7.86 18.12
N ILE A 165 -11.34 -8.39 17.65
CA ILE A 165 -10.20 -8.80 18.51
C ILE A 165 -9.61 -7.56 19.20
N ALA A 166 -9.34 -6.50 18.43
CA ALA A 166 -8.80 -5.24 18.97
C ALA A 166 -9.75 -4.60 19.99
N ALA A 167 -11.05 -4.56 19.71
CA ALA A 167 -12.07 -4.03 20.63
C ALA A 167 -12.12 -4.84 21.93
N SER A 168 -12.08 -6.17 21.83
CA SER A 168 -12.11 -7.07 22.98
C SER A 168 -10.89 -6.88 23.89
N TRP A 169 -9.69 -6.85 23.31
CA TRP A 169 -8.46 -6.62 24.05
C TRP A 169 -8.43 -5.23 24.70
N SER A 170 -8.88 -4.20 23.97
CA SER A 170 -8.96 -2.81 24.44
C SER A 170 -10.13 -2.56 25.40
N LYS A 171 -10.91 -3.59 25.75
CA LYS A 171 -12.09 -3.52 26.65
C LYS A 171 -13.14 -2.49 26.19
N ILE A 172 -13.36 -2.38 24.89
CA ILE A 172 -14.46 -1.59 24.33
C ILE A 172 -15.75 -2.41 24.42
N ALA A 173 -16.62 -2.04 25.36
CA ALA A 173 -17.89 -2.70 25.59
C ALA A 173 -19.04 -2.08 24.78
N SER A 174 -18.97 -0.79 24.47
CA SER A 174 -19.98 -0.06 23.72
C SER A 174 -19.84 -0.26 22.20
N PRO A 175 -20.95 -0.25 21.44
CA PRO A 175 -20.88 -0.26 19.99
C PRO A 175 -20.15 0.96 19.43
N MET A 176 -19.34 0.72 18.40
CA MET A 176 -18.55 1.73 17.71
C MET A 176 -18.83 1.70 16.21
N HIS A 177 -18.79 2.88 15.59
CA HIS A 177 -18.60 2.99 14.14
C HIS A 177 -17.11 3.16 13.87
N VAL A 178 -16.51 2.17 13.21
CA VAL A 178 -15.11 2.17 12.78
C VAL A 178 -15.06 2.37 11.27
N CYS A 179 -14.33 3.38 10.81
CA CYS A 179 -14.11 3.63 9.39
C CYS A 179 -12.62 3.41 9.05
N ILE A 180 -12.34 2.55 8.06
CA ILE A 180 -10.98 2.22 7.63
C ILE A 180 -10.73 2.78 6.22
N GLY A 181 -10.06 3.92 6.19
CA GLY A 181 -9.74 4.71 5.01
C GLY A 181 -10.97 5.42 4.42
N PRO A 182 -10.85 6.69 3.98
CA PRO A 182 -11.97 7.37 3.31
C PRO A 182 -12.23 6.79 1.91
N ASP A 183 -11.22 6.18 1.29
CA ASP A 183 -11.35 5.59 -0.05
C ASP A 183 -12.11 4.26 0.00
N ILE A 184 -13.43 4.29 -0.19
CA ILE A 184 -14.27 3.09 -0.28
C ILE A 184 -14.10 2.31 -1.60
N SER A 185 -13.34 2.83 -2.57
CA SER A 185 -13.17 2.18 -3.88
C SER A 185 -12.24 0.98 -3.79
N ALA A 186 -11.19 1.02 -2.96
CA ALA A 186 -10.27 -0.10 -2.79
C ALA A 186 -10.76 -1.10 -1.72
N ARG A 187 -10.75 -2.40 -2.05
CA ARG A 187 -10.99 -3.48 -1.07
C ARG A 187 -9.84 -3.53 -0.08
N LYS A 188 -10.16 -3.59 1.22
CA LYS A 188 -9.17 -3.69 2.31
C LYS A 188 -9.46 -4.92 3.13
N ASP A 189 -8.54 -5.86 3.17
CA ASP A 189 -8.74 -7.10 3.91
C ASP A 189 -7.40 -7.64 4.38
N GLY A 190 -7.40 -8.27 5.56
CA GLY A 190 -6.22 -8.82 6.18
C GLY A 190 -6.01 -8.34 7.63
N PRO A 191 -5.17 -9.05 8.39
CA PRO A 191 -5.05 -8.85 9.83
C PRO A 191 -4.10 -7.71 10.21
N SER A 192 -3.42 -7.08 9.25
CA SER A 192 -2.27 -6.21 9.53
C SER A 192 -2.59 -4.85 10.14
N LEU A 193 -3.87 -4.51 10.31
CA LEU A 193 -4.32 -3.30 11.01
C LEU A 193 -4.57 -3.54 12.51
N GLY A 194 -4.28 -4.72 13.04
CA GLY A 194 -4.52 -5.07 14.44
C GLY A 194 -3.91 -4.08 15.43
N VAL A 195 -2.62 -3.76 15.27
CA VAL A 195 -1.92 -2.80 16.14
C VAL A 195 -2.53 -1.40 16.03
N ALA A 196 -2.88 -0.96 14.81
CA ALA A 196 -3.54 0.33 14.59
C ALA A 196 -4.90 0.39 15.31
N LEU A 197 -5.72 -0.64 15.16
CA LEU A 197 -7.04 -0.73 15.79
C LEU A 197 -6.95 -0.79 17.32
N ALA A 198 -5.95 -1.49 17.86
CA ALA A 198 -5.70 -1.49 19.30
C ALA A 198 -5.31 -0.08 19.80
N ALA A 199 -4.40 0.61 19.11
CA ALA A 199 -4.04 1.98 19.44
C ALA A 199 -5.24 2.94 19.36
N LEU A 200 -6.06 2.81 18.31
CA LEU A 200 -7.28 3.58 18.10
C LEU A 200 -8.26 3.42 19.26
N PHE A 201 -8.54 2.18 19.66
CA PHE A 201 -9.50 1.91 20.73
C PHE A 201 -8.98 2.31 22.11
N LEU A 202 -7.69 2.12 22.38
CA LEU A 202 -7.07 2.66 23.59
C LEU A 202 -7.20 4.18 23.62
N ALA A 203 -6.88 4.85 22.52
CA ALA A 203 -6.97 6.29 22.42
C ALA A 203 -8.39 6.80 22.63
N HIS A 204 -9.38 6.17 21.99
CA HIS A 204 -10.79 6.51 22.19
C HIS A 204 -11.23 6.31 23.65
N ARG A 205 -10.93 5.15 24.25
CA ARG A 205 -11.32 4.82 25.64
C ARG A 205 -10.69 5.78 26.65
N ARG A 206 -9.48 6.25 26.40
CA ARG A 206 -8.71 7.11 27.30
C ARG A 206 -8.87 8.60 27.00
N GLY A 207 -9.52 8.96 25.89
CA GLY A 207 -9.60 10.35 25.43
C GLY A 207 -8.25 10.92 24.96
N TRP A 208 -7.37 10.06 24.44
CA TRP A 208 -6.04 10.45 23.96
C TRP A 208 -6.08 10.96 22.53
N ALA A 209 -5.32 12.03 22.28
CA ALA A 209 -4.98 12.48 20.93
C ALA A 209 -3.58 11.97 20.58
N LEU A 210 -3.51 10.98 19.68
CA LEU A 210 -2.23 10.40 19.27
C LEU A 210 -1.56 11.25 18.19
N PRO A 211 -0.21 11.31 18.15
CA PRO A 211 0.50 12.05 17.11
C PRO A 211 0.14 11.54 15.70
N SER A 212 -0.13 12.47 14.79
CA SER A 212 -0.64 12.17 13.44
C SER A 212 0.40 11.67 12.44
N ARG A 213 1.67 11.58 12.84
CA ARG A 213 2.83 11.21 11.99
C ARG A 213 3.40 9.83 12.31
N ILE A 214 2.61 8.98 12.96
CA ILE A 214 2.99 7.63 13.40
C ILE A 214 2.12 6.58 12.70
N GLY A 215 2.74 5.64 11.98
CA GLY A 215 2.06 4.56 11.28
C GLY A 215 2.14 3.21 12.01
N PHE A 216 1.05 2.46 12.10
CA PHE A 216 1.00 1.18 12.80
C PHE A 216 0.71 0.01 11.85
N THR A 217 1.40 -1.12 12.01
CA THR A 217 1.05 -2.37 11.34
C THR A 217 1.34 -3.56 12.25
N GLY A 218 0.58 -4.64 12.08
CA GLY A 218 0.76 -5.89 12.83
C GLY A 218 -0.55 -6.61 13.03
N ALA A 219 -0.48 -7.94 12.98
CA ALA A 219 -1.60 -8.79 13.37
C ALA A 219 -1.60 -8.92 14.90
N ILE A 220 -2.77 -9.15 15.49
CA ILE A 220 -2.91 -9.26 16.94
C ILE A 220 -3.72 -10.48 17.31
N THR A 221 -3.55 -10.95 18.53
CA THR A 221 -4.36 -12.02 19.11
C THR A 221 -5.10 -11.53 20.35
N LEU A 222 -6.11 -12.28 20.82
CA LEU A 222 -6.88 -11.93 22.01
C LEU A 222 -6.03 -11.82 23.28
N ASN A 223 -4.90 -12.53 23.36
CA ASN A 223 -4.01 -12.46 24.52
C ASN A 223 -3.08 -11.24 24.49
N GLY A 224 -3.07 -10.46 23.40
CA GLY A 224 -2.25 -9.27 23.26
C GLY A 224 -0.93 -9.47 22.52
N ARG A 225 -0.60 -10.67 22.03
CA ARG A 225 0.57 -10.87 21.15
C ARG A 225 0.43 -10.11 19.84
N VAL A 226 1.54 -9.54 19.37
CA VAL A 226 1.69 -8.89 18.07
C VAL A 226 2.43 -9.83 17.12
N GLU A 227 1.75 -10.22 16.05
CA GLU A 227 2.20 -11.20 15.07
C GLU A 227 2.74 -10.52 13.81
N ARG A 228 3.69 -11.20 13.17
CA ARG A 228 4.34 -10.74 11.93
C ARG A 228 3.33 -10.56 10.79
N VAL A 229 3.60 -9.61 9.91
CA VAL A 229 2.79 -9.34 8.70
C VAL A 229 3.66 -9.27 7.45
N GLY A 230 3.06 -9.52 6.29
CA GLY A 230 3.72 -9.36 4.99
C GLY A 230 3.72 -7.91 4.48
N GLY A 231 4.45 -7.69 3.38
CA GLY A 231 4.48 -6.42 2.64
C GLY A 231 5.15 -5.28 3.40
N ILE A 232 6.12 -5.57 4.28
CA ILE A 232 6.75 -4.54 5.13
C ILE A 232 7.49 -3.51 4.29
N ARG A 233 8.20 -3.93 3.24
CA ARG A 233 8.90 -3.01 2.34
C ARG A 233 7.95 -2.00 1.72
N GLU A 234 6.85 -2.47 1.13
CA GLU A 234 5.86 -1.63 0.47
C GLU A 234 5.17 -0.69 1.46
N LYS A 235 4.82 -1.17 2.65
CA LYS A 235 4.23 -0.38 3.73
C LYS A 235 5.16 0.73 4.24
N VAL A 236 6.45 0.42 4.40
CA VAL A 236 7.47 1.38 4.82
C VAL A 236 7.72 2.44 3.75
N VAL A 237 7.79 2.03 2.47
CA VAL A 237 7.89 2.98 1.35
C VAL A 237 6.69 3.92 1.33
N ALA A 238 5.46 3.40 1.50
CA ALA A 238 4.26 4.22 1.58
C ALA A 238 4.30 5.20 2.77
N ALA A 239 4.72 4.73 3.96
CA ALA A 239 4.92 5.57 5.14
C ALA A 239 5.92 6.71 4.89
N SER A 240 7.07 6.40 4.27
CA SER A 240 8.10 7.37 3.92
C SER A 240 7.60 8.40 2.89
N LEU A 241 6.87 7.95 1.86
CA LEU A 241 6.31 8.82 0.82
C LEU A 241 5.25 9.79 1.36
N GLU A 242 4.41 9.33 2.29
CA GLU A 242 3.45 10.16 3.03
C GLU A 242 4.11 11.01 4.12
N GLY A 243 5.42 10.83 4.33
CA GLY A 243 6.22 11.56 5.29
C GLY A 243 5.76 11.31 6.72
N LEU A 244 5.60 10.05 7.12
CA LEU A 244 5.54 9.69 8.54
C LEU A 244 6.93 9.81 9.16
N ASP A 245 6.99 10.06 10.48
CA ASP A 245 8.26 10.13 11.22
C ASP A 245 8.59 8.78 11.88
N THR A 246 7.55 8.03 12.28
CA THR A 246 7.70 6.78 13.03
C THR A 246 6.77 5.70 12.48
N VAL A 247 7.25 4.47 12.46
CA VAL A 247 6.43 3.27 12.23
C VAL A 247 6.54 2.28 13.39
N VAL A 248 5.39 1.79 13.84
CA VAL A 248 5.29 0.71 14.82
C VAL A 248 5.08 -0.60 14.08
N LEU A 249 6.05 -1.51 14.22
CA LEU A 249 6.12 -2.78 13.52
C LEU A 249 6.13 -3.95 14.51
N PRO A 250 5.68 -5.16 14.10
CA PRO A 250 5.86 -6.35 14.91
C PRO A 250 7.34 -6.67 15.12
N SER A 251 7.74 -7.09 16.31
CA SER A 251 9.10 -7.58 16.59
C SER A 251 9.53 -8.72 15.65
N GLY A 252 8.58 -9.54 15.19
CA GLY A 252 8.82 -10.58 14.19
C GLY A 252 9.22 -10.08 12.80
N ASN A 253 9.06 -8.79 12.50
CA ASN A 253 9.41 -8.16 11.22
C ASN A 253 10.75 -7.40 11.24
N LYS A 254 11.56 -7.51 12.31
CA LYS A 254 12.88 -6.84 12.40
C LYS A 254 13.80 -7.14 11.22
N ARG A 255 13.89 -8.41 10.80
CA ARG A 255 14.70 -8.82 9.64
C ARG A 255 14.19 -8.22 8.33
N ASP A 256 12.86 -8.12 8.17
CA ASP A 256 12.27 -7.51 6.99
C ASP A 256 12.63 -6.03 6.91
N TRP A 257 12.62 -5.32 8.04
CA TRP A 257 13.05 -3.92 8.14
C TRP A 257 14.54 -3.73 7.82
N GLU A 258 15.42 -4.57 8.38
CA GLU A 258 16.87 -4.52 8.12
C GLU A 258 17.21 -4.77 6.64
N GLY A 259 16.39 -5.57 5.95
CA GLY A 259 16.53 -5.80 4.51
C GLY A 259 16.09 -4.65 3.61
N ILE A 260 15.47 -3.59 4.17
CA ILE A 260 15.05 -2.41 3.40
C ILE A 260 16.27 -1.49 3.21
N PRO A 261 16.61 -1.11 1.96
CA PRO A 261 17.68 -0.16 1.71
C PRO A 261 17.47 1.14 2.48
N GLU A 262 18.55 1.69 3.05
CA GLU A 262 18.50 2.87 3.92
C GLU A 262 17.80 4.07 3.26
N GLU A 263 18.02 4.25 1.96
CA GLU A 263 17.38 5.27 1.13
C GLU A 263 15.85 5.22 1.16
N LEU A 264 15.25 4.04 1.38
CA LEU A 264 13.80 3.87 1.41
C LEU A 264 13.19 4.06 2.81
N ARG A 265 14.03 4.10 3.84
CA ARG A 265 13.66 4.31 5.25
C ARG A 265 14.26 5.58 5.84
N GLU A 266 14.87 6.42 5.01
CA GLU A 266 15.52 7.67 5.42
C GLU A 266 14.52 8.61 6.10
N GLY A 267 14.87 9.09 7.29
CA GLY A 267 14.00 9.95 8.10
C GLY A 267 12.84 9.23 8.79
N LEU A 268 12.75 7.90 8.69
CA LEU A 268 11.72 7.10 9.34
C LEU A 268 12.31 6.26 10.48
N GLU A 269 11.80 6.44 11.69
CA GLU A 269 12.15 5.62 12.85
C GLU A 269 11.25 4.38 12.94
N ALA A 270 11.81 3.23 13.28
CA ALA A 270 11.04 2.00 13.52
C ALA A 270 11.06 1.63 15.00
N ILE A 271 9.87 1.45 15.56
CA ILE A 271 9.65 0.92 16.92
C ILE A 271 9.05 -0.47 16.78
N PHE A 272 9.63 -1.44 17.49
CA PHE A 272 9.22 -2.83 17.42
C PHE A 272 8.47 -3.24 18.68
N VAL A 273 7.30 -3.83 18.51
CA VAL A 273 6.45 -4.31 19.61
C VAL A 273 6.19 -5.81 19.47
N GLU A 274 6.29 -6.55 20.58
CA GLU A 274 5.93 -7.97 20.66
C GLU A 274 4.56 -8.18 21.32
N HIS A 275 4.17 -7.26 22.19
CA HIS A 275 2.92 -7.32 22.93
C HIS A 275 2.20 -5.97 22.96
N LEU A 276 0.86 -5.98 22.92
CA LEU A 276 0.03 -4.78 22.99
C LEU A 276 0.15 -4.01 24.32
N ASN A 277 0.70 -4.64 25.36
CA ASN A 277 1.03 -3.94 26.61
C ASN A 277 2.20 -2.96 26.40
N GLU A 278 3.17 -3.31 25.57
CA GLU A 278 4.27 -2.42 25.18
C GLU A 278 3.73 -1.25 24.35
N LEU A 279 2.73 -1.53 23.50
CA LEU A 279 2.02 -0.49 22.77
C LEU A 279 1.32 0.48 23.73
N GLU A 280 0.58 0.01 24.74
CA GLU A 280 -0.10 0.91 25.69
C GLU A 280 0.89 1.85 26.39
N VAL A 281 2.03 1.33 26.88
CA VAL A 281 3.10 2.14 27.50
C VAL A 281 3.70 3.13 26.52
N LEU A 282 3.91 2.73 25.26
CA LEU A 282 4.41 3.60 24.21
C LEU A 282 3.46 4.78 23.93
N LEU A 283 2.16 4.49 23.86
CA LEU A 283 1.14 5.52 23.65
C LEU A 283 1.08 6.50 24.82
N GLU A 284 1.11 6.02 26.07
CA GLU A 284 1.18 6.83 27.29
C GLU A 284 2.36 7.82 27.25
N GLY A 285 3.54 7.34 26.84
CA GLY A 285 4.72 8.17 26.67
C GLY A 285 4.55 9.29 25.63
N TRP A 286 3.81 9.07 24.55
CA TRP A 286 3.55 10.09 23.52
C TRP A 286 2.54 11.13 23.93
N VAL A 287 1.55 10.78 24.75
CA VAL A 287 0.57 11.73 25.28
C VAL A 287 1.02 12.42 26.57
N GLY A 288 2.11 11.95 27.17
CA GLY A 288 2.70 12.54 28.38
C GLY A 288 1.93 12.24 29.66
N VAL A 289 1.36 11.03 29.77
CA VAL A 289 0.53 10.58 30.90
C VAL A 289 1.21 9.44 31.65
#